data_AF-A0A1X0R8Q9-F1
#
_entry.id   AF-A0A1X0R8Q9-F1
#
_cell.length_a   1.000
_cell.length_b   1.000
_cell.length_c   1.000
_cell.angle_alpha   90.00
_cell.angle_beta   90.00
_cell.angle_gamma   90.00
#
_symmetry.space_group_name_H-M   'P 1'
#
loop_
_entity.id
_entity.type
_entity.pdbx_description
1 polymer ?
#
loop_
_entity_poly.entity_id
_entity_poly.type
_entity_poly.pdbx_seq_one_letter_code
_entity_poly.pdbx_strand_id
1 'polypeptide(L)'
;MFRFLGSQLKAYKNASTSKLSYSTVVNKTPKINVMEHVSKQQVEKANTDGRRELFSRNNPNGIKPGSIVMVETLNGPNETTTSTFMGVCIAIRRKGIDTNFTLRNIVMRIGVEQRYNLYSPLLKSIKVMQKPNEVKFRRAKLYYLRDQPGKAFQSLQGLWKQEQLDKAKK
;
A
#
# COMPACT_ATOMS: atom_id res chain seq x y z
N MET A 1 -54.89 -45.28 -77.60
CA MET A 1 -54.28 -45.97 -76.44
C MET A 1 -53.81 -44.90 -75.46
N PHE A 2 -54.32 -44.89 -74.21
CA PHE A 2 -54.00 -44.00 -73.06
C PHE A 2 -54.19 -42.48 -73.27
N ARG A 3 -55.22 -41.74 -72.80
CA ARG A 3 -56.09 -41.66 -71.60
C ARG A 3 -55.40 -41.16 -70.31
N PHE A 4 -55.98 -40.06 -69.77
CA PHE A 4 -55.89 -39.51 -68.40
C PHE A 4 -54.58 -38.77 -68.02
N LEU A 5 -54.51 -37.75 -67.16
CA LEU A 5 -55.41 -37.21 -66.14
C LEU A 5 -54.95 -35.75 -65.82
N GLY A 6 -55.86 -34.86 -65.43
CA GLY A 6 -55.53 -33.47 -65.08
C GLY A 6 -54.91 -33.27 -63.69
N SER A 7 -54.67 -31.98 -63.40
CA SER A 7 -54.44 -31.37 -62.09
C SER A 7 -53.07 -31.60 -61.42
N GLN A 8 -52.34 -30.51 -61.18
CA GLN A 8 -52.31 -29.82 -59.88
C GLN A 8 -51.13 -28.82 -59.85
N LEU A 9 -51.43 -27.57 -59.49
CA LEU A 9 -50.45 -26.59 -59.02
C LEU A 9 -49.73 -27.20 -57.81
N LYS A 10 -48.44 -27.52 -57.96
CA LYS A 10 -47.60 -27.89 -56.80
C LYS A 10 -47.13 -26.63 -56.11
N ALA A 11 -47.74 -26.36 -54.96
CA ALA A 11 -47.21 -25.46 -53.95
C ALA A 11 -45.79 -25.91 -53.56
N TYR A 12 -44.78 -25.11 -53.88
CA TYR A 12 -43.44 -25.31 -53.33
C TYR A 12 -43.45 -24.74 -51.91
N LYS A 13 -43.34 -25.66 -50.94
CA LYS A 13 -43.28 -25.39 -49.51
C LYS A 13 -42.19 -24.36 -49.20
N ASN A 14 -42.58 -23.29 -48.51
CA ASN A 14 -41.67 -22.32 -47.92
C ASN A 14 -40.63 -23.04 -47.05
N ALA A 15 -39.35 -22.93 -47.40
CA ALA A 15 -38.27 -23.40 -46.56
C ALA A 15 -38.30 -22.61 -45.24
N SER A 16 -38.61 -23.30 -44.14
CA SER A 16 -38.47 -22.78 -42.79
C SER A 16 -36.98 -22.52 -42.51
N THR A 17 -36.51 -21.30 -42.72
CA THR A 17 -35.18 -20.89 -42.28
C THR A 17 -35.14 -20.93 -40.75
N SER A 18 -34.52 -21.97 -40.19
CA SER A 18 -34.20 -22.05 -38.77
C SER A 18 -33.26 -20.89 -38.44
N LYS A 19 -33.74 -19.89 -37.68
CA LYS A 19 -32.86 -18.88 -37.09
C LYS A 19 -31.88 -19.61 -36.18
N LEU A 20 -30.60 -19.69 -36.55
CA LEU A 20 -29.56 -20.06 -35.60
C LEU A 20 -29.60 -19.04 -34.46
N SER A 21 -30.07 -19.45 -33.29
CA SER A 21 -29.98 -18.64 -32.08
C SER A 21 -28.55 -18.71 -31.56
N TYR A 22 -27.69 -17.82 -32.05
CA TYR A 22 -26.43 -17.54 -31.38
C TYR A 22 -26.76 -16.86 -30.06
N SER A 23 -26.87 -17.62 -28.97
CA SER A 23 -26.76 -17.05 -27.63
C SER A 23 -25.29 -16.68 -27.45
N THR A 24 -24.93 -15.48 -27.91
CA THR A 24 -23.61 -14.94 -27.60
C THR A 24 -23.58 -14.72 -26.09
N VAL A 25 -23.02 -15.68 -25.36
CA VAL A 25 -22.55 -15.47 -24.00
C VAL A 25 -21.32 -14.56 -24.12
N VAL A 26 -21.56 -13.28 -24.43
CA VAL A 26 -20.55 -12.25 -24.31
C VAL A 26 -20.37 -12.08 -22.82
N ASN A 27 -19.40 -12.80 -22.25
CA ASN A 27 -18.91 -12.52 -20.92
C ASN A 27 -18.42 -11.07 -20.94
N LYS A 28 -19.27 -10.16 -20.49
CA LYS A 28 -18.99 -8.73 -20.42
C LYS A 28 -17.81 -8.60 -19.47
N THR A 29 -16.62 -8.37 -20.00
CA THR A 29 -15.47 -8.06 -19.16
C THR A 29 -15.87 -6.86 -18.31
N PRO A 30 -15.71 -6.94 -16.97
CA PRO A 30 -16.09 -5.83 -16.12
C PRO A 30 -15.32 -4.59 -16.60
N LYS A 31 -15.98 -3.44 -16.62
CA LYS A 31 -15.31 -2.18 -16.92
C LYS A 31 -14.29 -1.92 -15.82
N ILE A 32 -13.03 -2.26 -16.07
CA ILE A 32 -11.94 -2.08 -15.12
C ILE A 32 -11.54 -0.61 -15.15
N ASN A 33 -11.48 0.01 -13.96
CA ASN A 33 -10.80 1.29 -13.82
C ASN A 33 -9.30 1.07 -14.03
N VAL A 34 -8.81 1.45 -15.22
CA VAL A 34 -7.42 1.23 -15.63
C VAL A 34 -6.45 1.85 -14.62
N MET A 35 -6.74 3.05 -14.12
CA MET A 35 -5.88 3.74 -13.16
C MET A 35 -5.78 2.98 -11.84
N GLU A 36 -6.91 2.46 -11.35
CA GLU A 36 -6.92 1.66 -10.14
C GLU A 36 -6.11 0.38 -10.31
N HIS A 37 -6.28 -0.31 -11.45
CA HIS A 37 -5.55 -1.53 -11.76
C HIS A 37 -4.04 -1.30 -11.83
N VAL A 38 -3.59 -0.29 -12.58
CA VAL A 38 -2.17 0.08 -12.68
C VAL A 38 -1.60 0.45 -11.31
N SER A 39 -2.35 1.20 -10.49
CA SER A 39 -1.89 1.57 -9.15
C SER A 39 -1.70 0.36 -8.22
N LYS A 40 -2.59 -0.64 -8.32
CA LYS A 40 -2.49 -1.89 -7.57
C LYS A 40 -1.27 -2.69 -8.02
N GLN A 41 -1.08 -2.85 -9.33
CA GLN A 41 0.08 -3.53 -9.91
C GLN A 41 1.40 -2.89 -9.46
N GLN A 42 1.48 -1.56 -9.47
CA GLN A 42 2.67 -0.83 -9.02
C GLN A 42 2.97 -1.07 -7.54
N VAL A 43 1.93 -1.05 -6.69
CA VAL A 43 2.07 -1.29 -5.25
C VAL A 43 2.51 -2.74 -4.99
N GLU A 44 1.92 -3.71 -5.68
CA GLU A 44 2.29 -5.12 -5.56
C GLU A 44 3.74 -5.35 -5.98
N LYS A 45 4.15 -4.79 -7.11
CA LYS A 45 5.54 -4.86 -7.59
C LYS A 45 6.54 -4.23 -6.61
N ALA A 46 6.17 -3.13 -5.96
CA ALA A 46 7.06 -2.43 -5.04
C ALA A 46 7.02 -2.97 -3.59
N ASN A 47 6.05 -3.81 -3.24
CA ASN A 47 5.86 -4.37 -1.90
C ASN A 47 6.46 -5.77 -1.76
N THR A 48 7.74 -5.93 -2.09
CA THR A 48 8.42 -7.23 -1.98
C THR A 48 8.51 -7.72 -0.53
N ASP A 49 8.76 -6.80 0.42
CA ASP A 49 9.06 -7.17 1.82
C ASP A 49 7.82 -7.24 2.74
N GLY A 50 6.61 -7.13 2.19
CA GLY A 50 5.38 -7.12 3.00
C GLY A 50 5.17 -5.87 3.88
N ARG A 51 6.06 -4.88 3.82
CA ARG A 51 6.03 -3.64 4.61
C ARG A 51 4.70 -2.87 4.58
N ARG A 52 3.87 -3.05 3.55
CA ARG A 52 2.49 -2.52 3.48
C ARG A 52 1.64 -2.90 4.70
N GLU A 53 1.80 -4.11 5.21
CA GLU A 53 1.01 -4.62 6.34
C GLU A 53 1.27 -3.86 7.64
N LEU A 54 2.50 -3.39 7.83
CA LEU A 54 2.88 -2.54 8.97
C LEU A 54 2.12 -1.21 8.97
N PHE A 55 1.70 -0.70 7.82
CA PHE A 55 0.98 0.57 7.71
C PHE A 55 -0.53 0.40 7.47
N SER A 56 -1.03 -0.83 7.44
CA SER A 56 -2.45 -1.14 7.32
C SER A 56 -3.22 -0.60 8.52
N ARG A 57 -4.43 -0.08 8.29
CA ARG A 57 -5.29 0.44 9.36
C ARG A 57 -5.79 -0.65 10.29
N ASN A 58 -5.93 -1.87 9.77
CA ASN A 58 -6.57 -2.98 10.47
C ASN A 58 -5.58 -3.81 11.29
N ASN A 59 -4.27 -3.54 11.16
CA ASN A 59 -3.26 -4.30 11.85
C ASN A 59 -3.05 -3.73 13.28
N PRO A 60 -3.37 -4.49 14.35
CA PRO A 60 -3.15 -4.03 15.72
C PRO A 60 -1.66 -3.88 16.05
N ASN A 61 -0.80 -4.65 15.38
CA ASN A 61 0.66 -4.56 15.50
C ASN A 61 1.28 -3.57 14.50
N GLY A 62 0.44 -2.85 13.74
CA GLY A 62 0.88 -1.85 12.78
C GLY A 62 1.46 -0.59 13.43
N ILE A 63 2.20 0.16 12.62
CA ILE A 63 2.70 1.49 12.93
C ILE A 63 1.53 2.46 12.88
N LYS A 64 1.27 3.13 14.00
CA LYS A 64 0.30 4.22 14.09
C LYS A 64 1.03 5.53 14.45
N PRO A 65 0.40 6.70 14.25
CA PRO A 65 0.93 7.95 14.78
C PRO A 65 1.19 7.82 16.29
N GLY A 66 2.37 8.24 16.74
CA GLY A 66 2.85 8.11 18.11
C GLY A 66 3.79 6.92 18.34
N SER A 67 3.88 5.97 17.40
CA SER A 67 4.89 4.89 17.45
C SER A 67 6.30 5.46 17.33
N ILE A 68 7.26 4.86 18.04
CA ILE A 68 8.69 5.12 17.81
C ILE A 68 9.19 4.09 16.81
N VAL A 69 9.76 4.59 15.72
CA VAL A 69 10.24 3.78 14.61
C VAL A 69 11.68 4.14 14.32
N MET A 70 12.50 3.11 14.12
CA MET A 70 13.84 3.21 13.58
C MET A 70 13.80 2.82 12.10
N VAL A 71 14.35 3.67 11.25
CA VAL A 71 14.39 3.49 9.80
C VAL A 71 15.83 3.48 9.35
N GLU A 72 16.18 2.49 8.55
CA GLU A 72 17.47 2.38 7.87
C GLU A 72 17.26 2.65 6.39
N THR A 73 18.01 3.61 5.83
CA THR A 73 17.91 4.05 4.44
C THR A 73 19.27 4.06 3.79
N LEU A 74 19.36 3.67 2.52
CA LEU A 74 20.56 3.84 1.71
C LEU A 74 20.75 5.32 1.36
N ASN A 75 21.99 5.79 1.41
CA ASN A 75 22.30 7.19 1.11
C ASN A 75 22.12 7.54 -0.37
N GLY A 76 22.30 6.56 -1.26
CA GLY A 76 22.10 6.72 -2.69
C GLY A 76 21.82 5.38 -3.39
N PRO A 77 21.47 5.40 -4.69
CA PRO A 77 21.11 4.19 -5.43
C PRO A 77 22.25 3.18 -5.58
N ASN A 78 23.49 3.67 -5.67
CA ASN A 78 24.70 2.85 -5.86
C ASN A 78 25.58 2.80 -4.60
N GLU A 79 25.13 3.39 -3.49
CA GLU A 79 25.88 3.41 -2.25
C GLU A 79 25.43 2.28 -1.33
N THR A 80 26.41 1.57 -0.76
CA THR A 80 26.16 0.54 0.27
C THR A 80 25.98 1.15 1.66
N THR A 81 26.39 2.41 1.83
CA THR A 81 26.33 3.13 3.11
C THR A 81 24.87 3.40 3.51
N THR A 82 24.55 3.04 4.74
CA THR A 82 23.20 3.14 5.29
C THR A 82 23.15 4.22 6.38
N SER A 83 22.22 5.16 6.26
CA SER A 83 21.86 6.10 7.32
C SER A 83 20.72 5.55 8.16
N THR A 84 20.83 5.71 9.47
CA THR A 84 19.77 5.30 10.42
C THR A 84 19.15 6.52 11.06
N PHE A 85 17.82 6.59 11.06
CA PHE A 85 17.08 7.63 11.77
C PHE A 85 16.03 6.99 12.67
N MET A 86 15.97 7.46 13.91
CA MET A 86 14.92 7.05 14.84
C MET A 86 14.13 8.26 15.29
N GLY A 87 12.81 8.10 15.30
CA GLY A 87 11.90 9.17 15.71
C GLY A 87 10.48 8.70 15.98
N VAL A 88 9.69 9.61 16.51
CA VAL A 88 8.25 9.43 16.69
C VAL A 88 7.56 9.62 15.34
N CYS A 89 6.72 8.67 14.94
CA CYS A 89 5.87 8.83 13.77
C CYS A 89 4.76 9.84 14.06
N ILE A 90 4.80 11.01 13.41
CA ILE A 90 3.81 12.06 13.64
C ILE A 90 2.67 12.02 12.64
N ALA A 91 2.90 11.48 11.44
CA ALA A 91 1.88 11.43 10.40
C ALA A 91 2.13 10.26 9.45
N ILE A 92 1.04 9.66 8.99
CA ILE A 92 1.04 8.63 7.94
C ILE A 92 0.06 9.08 6.87
N ARG A 93 0.54 9.29 5.63
CA ARG A 93 -0.29 9.59 4.47
C ARG A 93 -0.38 8.34 3.61
N ARG A 94 -1.60 7.86 3.39
CA ARG A 94 -1.90 6.65 2.61
C ARG A 94 -2.47 7.07 1.27
N LYS A 95 -1.71 6.92 0.20
CA LYS A 95 -2.13 7.31 -1.17
C LYS A 95 -1.52 6.33 -2.19
N GLY A 96 -1.97 5.07 -2.16
CA GLY A 96 -1.45 4.03 -3.06
C GLY A 96 0.07 3.94 -3.00
N ILE A 97 0.73 4.06 -4.15
CA ILE A 97 2.19 4.06 -4.30
C ILE A 97 2.88 5.26 -3.62
N ASP A 98 2.20 6.41 -3.48
CA ASP A 98 2.73 7.61 -2.81
C ASP A 98 2.57 7.57 -1.27
N THR A 99 2.32 6.38 -0.71
CA THR A 99 2.19 6.21 0.73
C THR A 99 3.50 6.55 1.41
N ASN A 100 3.44 7.42 2.41
CA ASN A 100 4.61 7.88 3.14
C ASN A 100 4.26 8.18 4.60
N PHE A 101 5.29 8.30 5.40
CA PHE A 101 5.18 8.62 6.81
C PHE A 101 6.26 9.63 7.19
N THR A 102 5.98 10.40 8.24
CA THR A 102 6.88 11.43 8.75
C THR A 102 7.30 11.08 10.16
N LEU A 103 8.60 11.02 10.37
CA LEU A 103 9.24 10.82 11.66
C LEU A 103 9.77 12.16 12.16
N ARG A 104 9.69 12.39 13.47
CA ARG A 104 10.25 13.56 14.15
C ARG A 104 11.13 13.11 15.30
N ASN A 105 12.24 13.81 15.49
CA ASN A 105 13.10 13.69 16.65
C ASN A 105 13.65 15.07 17.04
N ILE A 106 14.05 15.24 18.29
CA ILE A 106 14.78 16.42 18.76
C ILE A 106 16.21 15.96 19.06
N VAL A 107 17.14 16.32 18.19
CA VAL A 107 18.54 15.94 18.29
C VAL A 107 19.35 17.17 18.65
N MET A 108 20.12 17.13 19.73
CA MET A 108 20.94 18.25 20.18
C MET A 108 20.15 19.58 20.27
N ARG A 109 18.93 19.52 20.81
CA ARG A 109 17.96 20.64 20.93
C ARG A 109 17.39 21.17 19.60
N ILE A 110 17.73 20.57 18.46
CA ILE A 110 17.21 20.93 17.14
C ILE A 110 16.14 19.92 16.74
N GLY A 111 14.97 20.41 16.30
CA GLY A 111 13.90 19.56 15.80
C GLY A 111 14.19 19.09 14.37
N VAL A 112 14.37 17.79 14.18
CA VAL A 112 14.62 17.16 12.88
C VAL A 112 13.40 16.34 12.47
N GLU A 113 12.91 16.58 11.25
CA GLU A 113 11.85 15.79 10.63
C GLU A 113 12.36 15.11 9.36
N GLN A 114 12.04 13.83 9.20
CA GLN A 114 12.35 13.07 8.00
C GLN A 114 11.08 12.38 7.49
N ARG A 115 10.83 12.52 6.18
CA ARG A 115 9.70 11.91 5.49
C ARG A 115 10.21 10.79 4.61
N TYR A 116 9.58 9.62 4.71
CA TYR A 116 9.94 8.44 3.94
C TYR A 116 8.78 7.97 3.09
N ASN A 117 9.07 7.71 1.81
CA ASN A 117 8.15 7.00 0.92
C ASN A 117 8.25 5.49 1.20
N LEU A 118 7.12 4.87 1.50
CA LEU A 118 7.04 3.47 1.95
C LEU A 118 7.62 2.50 0.91
N TYR A 119 7.35 2.77 -0.36
CA TYR A 119 7.73 1.91 -1.49
C TYR A 119 9.03 2.38 -2.17
N SER A 120 9.82 3.22 -1.50
CA SER A 120 11.13 3.60 -2.03
C SER A 120 12.10 2.41 -1.99
N PRO A 121 12.89 2.17 -3.05
CA PRO A 121 13.93 1.14 -3.05
C PRO A 121 15.09 1.49 -2.09
N LEU A 122 15.28 2.78 -1.77
CA LEU A 122 16.30 3.23 -0.81
C LEU A 122 15.94 2.87 0.63
N LEU A 123 14.66 2.58 0.90
CA LEU A 123 14.18 2.22 2.24
C LEU A 123 14.49 0.74 2.50
N LYS A 124 15.50 0.50 3.35
CA LYS A 124 16.05 -0.84 3.60
C LYS A 124 15.28 -1.57 4.69
N SER A 125 15.10 -0.94 5.84
CA SER A 125 14.41 -1.57 6.97
C SER A 125 13.59 -0.57 7.78
N ILE A 126 12.50 -1.07 8.36
CA ILE A 126 11.61 -0.32 9.27
C ILE A 126 11.42 -1.18 10.51
N LYS A 127 11.96 -0.75 11.65
CA LYS A 127 11.87 -1.47 12.91
C LYS A 127 11.03 -0.66 13.91
N VAL A 128 10.00 -1.28 14.47
CA VAL A 128 9.16 -0.67 15.51
C VAL A 128 9.86 -0.85 16.85
N MET A 129 10.27 0.26 17.47
CA MET A 129 10.94 0.27 18.77
C MET A 129 9.94 0.33 19.90
N GLN A 130 8.93 1.19 19.75
CA GLN A 130 7.91 1.40 20.76
C GLN A 130 6.55 1.59 20.09
N LYS A 131 5.55 0.87 20.60
CA LYS A 131 4.15 1.05 20.19
C LYS A 131 3.60 2.39 20.71
N PRO A 132 2.58 2.96 20.04
CA PRO A 132 2.02 4.23 20.46
C PRO A 132 1.26 4.05 21.77
N ASN A 133 1.38 5.03 22.67
CA ASN A 133 0.49 5.11 23.81
C ASN A 133 -0.84 5.74 23.34
N GLU A 134 -1.86 4.91 23.15
CA GLU A 134 -3.16 5.30 22.60
C GLU A 134 -3.90 6.32 23.49
N VAL A 135 -3.67 6.29 24.80
CA VAL A 135 -4.26 7.25 25.75
C VAL A 135 -3.68 8.65 25.52
N LYS A 136 -2.39 8.72 25.19
CA LYS A 136 -1.63 9.97 25.01
C LYS A 136 -1.80 10.57 23.61
N PHE A 137 -1.90 9.75 22.57
CA PHE A 137 -1.92 10.19 21.17
C PHE A 137 -3.27 9.90 20.51
N ARG A 138 -4.21 10.83 20.65
CA ARG A 138 -5.59 10.65 20.17
C ARG A 138 -5.85 11.19 18.76
N ARG A 139 -4.92 11.97 18.18
CA ARG A 139 -5.08 12.57 16.85
C ARG A 139 -4.45 11.70 15.77
N ALA A 140 -5.08 11.65 14.59
CA ALA A 140 -4.54 10.93 13.42
C ALA A 140 -3.23 11.53 12.86
N LYS A 141 -2.95 12.80 13.17
CA LYS A 141 -1.68 13.47 12.88
C LYS A 141 -1.26 14.30 14.08
N LEU A 142 -0.02 14.12 14.52
CA LEU A 142 0.53 14.69 15.74
C LEU A 142 1.40 15.93 15.45
N TYR A 143 0.97 16.80 14.54
CA TYR A 143 1.74 18.00 14.17
C TYR A 143 1.93 18.97 15.35
N TYR A 144 1.05 18.91 16.35
CA TYR A 144 1.20 19.69 17.58
C TYR A 144 2.48 19.36 18.38
N LEU A 145 3.10 18.20 18.14
CA LEU A 145 4.41 17.84 18.74
C LEU A 145 5.58 18.68 18.21
N ARG A 146 5.33 19.57 17.23
CA ARG A 146 6.29 20.57 16.76
C ARG A 146 6.50 21.66 17.80
N ASP A 147 5.38 22.20 18.29
CA ASP A 147 5.37 23.33 19.23
C ASP A 147 5.35 22.83 20.68
N GLN A 148 4.67 21.70 20.93
CA GLN A 148 4.49 21.13 22.26
C GLN A 148 5.04 19.69 22.29
N PRO A 149 6.37 19.52 22.35
CA PRO A 149 6.97 18.19 22.29
C PRO A 149 6.67 17.31 23.51
N GLY A 150 6.43 17.94 24.66
CA GLY A 150 6.14 17.25 25.93
C GLY A 150 7.14 16.14 26.22
N LYS A 151 6.63 14.99 26.70
CA LYS A 151 7.43 13.77 26.97
C LYS A 151 7.45 12.79 25.79
N ALA A 152 7.17 13.22 24.55
CA ALA A 152 7.05 12.29 23.42
C ALA A 152 8.41 11.75 22.95
N PHE A 153 9.47 12.54 23.11
CA PHE A 153 10.81 12.25 22.58
C PHE A 153 11.80 11.74 23.64
N GLN A 154 11.41 11.73 24.92
CA GLN A 154 12.31 11.45 26.04
C GLN A 154 12.89 10.02 26.02
N SER A 155 12.10 9.03 25.59
CA SER A 155 12.55 7.62 25.55
C SER A 155 13.48 7.31 24.38
N LEU A 156 13.64 8.21 23.40
CA LEU A 156 14.41 7.93 22.18
C LEU A 156 15.88 7.62 22.49
N GLN A 157 16.56 8.44 23.28
CA GLN A 157 17.99 8.21 23.56
C GLN A 157 18.24 6.86 24.26
N GLY A 158 17.35 6.48 25.19
CA GLY A 158 17.43 5.18 25.87
C GLY A 158 17.23 4.00 24.92
N LEU A 159 16.22 4.08 24.06
CA LEU A 159 15.95 3.04 23.05
C LEU A 159 17.10 2.91 22.05
N TRP A 160 17.72 4.02 21.64
CA TRP A 160 18.88 4.00 20.75
C TRP A 160 20.04 3.26 21.42
N LYS A 161 20.33 3.58 22.67
CA LYS A 161 21.41 2.94 23.43
C LYS A 161 21.16 1.44 23.57
N GLN A 162 19.93 1.03 23.87
CA GLN A 162 19.55 -0.37 23.96
C GLN A 162 19.77 -1.09 22.62
N GLU A 163 19.31 -0.52 21.51
CA GLU A 163 19.50 -1.11 20.18
C GLU A 163 20.99 -1.30 19.84
N GLN A 164 21.86 -0.36 20.21
CA GLN A 164 23.30 -0.49 19.98
C GLN A 164 23.90 -1.63 20.83
N LEU A 165 23.47 -1.78 22.09
CA LEU A 165 23.91 -2.88 22.95
C LEU A 165 23.44 -4.23 22.41
N ASP A 166 22.20 -4.31 21.92
CA ASP A 166 21.65 -5.53 21.34
C ASP A 166 22.37 -5.90 20.04
N LYS A 167 22.75 -4.90 19.22
CA LYS A 167 23.60 -5.10 18.03
C LYS A 167 25.02 -5.57 18.40
N ALA A 168 25.60 -5.10 19.50
CA ALA A 168 26.95 -5.49 19.93
C ALA A 168 27.05 -6.89 20.55
N LYS A 169 25.94 -7.41 21.10
CA LYS A 169 25.86 -8.76 21.67
C LYS A 169 25.69 -9.85 20.61
N LYS A 170 25.26 -9.47 19.41
CA LYS A 170 24.95 -10.36 18.30
C LYS A 170 26.16 -10.50 17.39
#